data_AF-A0A6F9WW48-F1
#
_entry.id   AF-A0A6F9WW48-F1
#
_cell.length_a   1.000
_cell.length_b   1.000
_cell.length_c   1.000
_cell.angle_alpha   90.00
_cell.angle_beta   90.00
_cell.angle_gamma   90.00
#
_symmetry.space_group_name_H-M   'P 1'
#
loop_
_entity.id
_entity.type
_entity.pdbx_description
1 polymer ?
#
loop_
_entity_poly.entity_id
_entity_poly.type
_entity_poly.pdbx_seq_one_letter_code
_entity_poly.pdbx_strand_id
1 'polypeptide(L)'
;MKFVNVPGITSTMLALAIAGCGGGGGDGGPAPARAIVKVHTAGTLPANTSIGTIQATVTASPASGLSIGTSDVSATGNGAAPDAFLAPNTAAVGAVVLGLISANGIPAGEFATLTYHIAPGNVPAANVFGIAGGYSVTSPEGAPLSGMTVAIQSVTFQ
;
A
#
# COMPACT_ATOMS: atom_id res chain seq x y z
N MET A 1 -33.43 -47.44 -10.93
CA MET A 1 -32.89 -46.22 -10.26
C MET A 1 -33.70 -45.05 -10.79
N LYS A 2 -34.46 -44.41 -9.89
CA LYS A 2 -35.58 -43.53 -10.23
C LYS A 2 -35.07 -42.08 -10.22
N PHE A 3 -35.15 -41.41 -11.37
CA PHE A 3 -34.82 -39.99 -11.50
C PHE A 3 -35.86 -39.16 -10.73
N VAL A 4 -35.38 -38.36 -9.79
CA VAL A 4 -36.21 -37.38 -9.07
C VAL A 4 -36.19 -36.08 -9.88
N ASN A 5 -37.37 -35.69 -10.33
CA ASN A 5 -37.68 -34.42 -10.98
C ASN A 5 -37.72 -33.33 -9.90
N VAL A 6 -36.87 -32.30 -10.00
CA VAL A 6 -36.93 -31.11 -9.13
C VAL A 6 -37.50 -29.94 -9.95
N PRO A 7 -38.73 -29.48 -9.66
CA PRO A 7 -39.31 -28.32 -10.31
C PRO A 7 -38.89 -27.03 -9.60
N GLY A 8 -38.44 -26.05 -10.37
CA GLY A 8 -38.47 -24.63 -9.99
C GLY A 8 -37.17 -24.07 -9.41
N ILE A 9 -36.33 -23.50 -10.28
CA ILE A 9 -35.64 -22.25 -9.96
C ILE A 9 -35.92 -21.29 -11.11
N THR A 10 -36.87 -20.41 -10.85
CA THR A 10 -37.30 -19.30 -11.66
C THR A 10 -36.14 -18.38 -12.03
N SER A 11 -36.07 -18.04 -13.30
CA SER A 11 -35.25 -16.97 -13.88
C SER A 11 -35.28 -15.70 -13.03
N THR A 12 -34.11 -15.30 -12.55
CA THR A 12 -33.87 -13.88 -12.24
C THR A 12 -32.89 -13.39 -13.29
N MET A 13 -33.43 -12.89 -14.41
CA MET A 13 -32.68 -12.00 -15.29
C MET A 13 -32.30 -10.78 -14.46
N LEU A 14 -31.04 -10.70 -14.03
CA LEU A 14 -30.52 -9.50 -13.43
C LEU A 14 -30.44 -8.43 -14.53
N ALA A 15 -31.29 -7.43 -14.39
CA ALA A 15 -31.38 -6.30 -15.31
C ALA A 15 -30.04 -5.61 -15.45
N LEU A 16 -29.70 -5.31 -16.70
CA LEU A 16 -28.62 -4.46 -17.14
C LEU A 16 -28.85 -3.04 -16.61
N ALA A 17 -28.13 -2.63 -15.58
CA ALA A 17 -28.03 -1.22 -15.21
C ALA A 17 -26.95 -0.58 -16.08
N ILE A 18 -27.35 -0.02 -17.22
CA ILE A 18 -26.57 1.03 -17.90
C ILE A 18 -26.66 2.25 -16.98
N ALA A 19 -25.73 2.36 -16.05
CA ALA A 19 -25.55 3.59 -15.28
C ALA A 19 -25.13 4.68 -16.29
N GLY A 20 -26.05 5.62 -16.52
CA GLY A 20 -25.76 6.81 -17.30
C GLY A 20 -24.58 7.56 -16.68
N CYS A 21 -23.47 7.63 -17.40
CA CYS A 21 -22.42 8.59 -17.12
C CYS A 21 -22.93 9.96 -17.60
N GLY A 22 -23.84 10.55 -16.81
CA GLY A 22 -24.23 11.94 -16.93
C GLY A 22 -23.01 12.81 -16.63
N GLY A 23 -22.76 13.78 -17.51
CA GLY A 23 -21.62 14.67 -17.47
C GLY A 23 -21.52 15.48 -16.18
N GLY A 24 -20.28 15.60 -15.71
CA GLY A 24 -19.84 16.67 -14.83
C GLY A 24 -18.54 17.20 -15.40
N GLY A 25 -18.55 18.43 -15.91
CA GLY A 25 -17.36 19.13 -16.35
C GLY A 25 -16.37 19.23 -15.18
N GLY A 26 -15.24 18.56 -15.32
CA GLY A 26 -14.04 18.78 -14.52
C GLY A 26 -12.91 18.97 -15.51
N ASP A 27 -12.20 20.08 -15.37
CA ASP A 27 -11.17 20.55 -16.28
C ASP A 27 -10.22 19.42 -16.72
N GLY A 28 -10.21 19.14 -18.03
CA GLY A 28 -9.65 17.95 -18.69
C GLY A 28 -8.13 17.81 -18.61
N GLY A 29 -7.58 17.76 -17.40
CA GLY A 29 -6.29 17.17 -17.14
C GLY A 29 -6.35 15.66 -17.40
N PRO A 30 -5.27 15.04 -17.90
CA PRO A 30 -5.21 13.59 -18.02
C PRO A 30 -5.44 12.95 -16.64
N ALA A 31 -6.29 11.93 -16.59
CA ALA A 31 -6.47 11.14 -15.38
C ALA A 31 -5.11 10.54 -14.95
N PRO A 32 -4.80 10.50 -13.65
CA PRO A 32 -3.51 10.02 -13.19
C PRO A 32 -3.34 8.54 -13.55
N ALA A 33 -2.16 8.22 -14.07
CA ALA A 33 -1.76 6.85 -14.39
C ALA A 33 -1.06 6.19 -13.21
N ARG A 34 -0.53 6.96 -12.25
CA ARG A 34 0.24 6.43 -11.11
C ARG A 34 -0.07 7.15 -9.81
N ALA A 35 0.07 6.41 -8.69
CA ALA A 35 0.14 6.96 -7.35
C ALA A 35 1.48 6.56 -6.71
N ILE A 36 2.29 7.55 -6.37
CA ILE A 36 3.56 7.38 -5.66
C ILE A 36 3.28 7.58 -4.17
N VAL A 37 3.47 6.52 -3.39
CA VAL A 37 3.22 6.49 -1.95
C VAL A 37 4.55 6.35 -1.23
N LYS A 38 4.91 7.37 -0.44
CA LYS A 38 6.14 7.36 0.37
C LYS A 38 5.81 6.99 1.80
N VAL A 39 6.59 6.08 2.37
CA VAL A 39 6.44 5.63 3.76
C VAL A 39 7.67 5.96 4.58
N HIS A 40 7.40 6.35 5.82
CA HIS A 40 8.43 6.76 6.77
C HIS A 40 8.15 6.21 8.16
N THR A 41 9.20 6.17 8.97
CA THR A 41 9.05 6.02 10.41
C THR A 41 8.79 7.38 11.04
N ALA A 42 7.82 7.46 11.96
CA ALA A 42 7.48 8.66 12.71
C ALA A 42 7.69 8.44 14.21
N GLY A 43 7.71 9.53 14.98
CA GLY A 43 7.93 9.50 16.44
C GLY A 43 9.35 9.88 16.85
N THR A 44 9.68 9.64 18.11
CA THR A 44 10.97 10.01 18.69
C THR A 44 11.85 8.78 18.82
N LEU A 45 12.95 8.76 18.06
CA LEU A 45 13.97 7.74 18.18
C LEU A 45 14.71 7.94 19.51
N PRO A 46 14.84 6.90 20.37
CA PRO A 46 15.61 6.99 21.60
C PRO A 46 17.05 7.43 21.31
N ALA A 47 17.63 8.21 22.24
CA ALA A 47 18.99 8.69 22.08
C ALA A 47 19.98 7.52 21.89
N ASN A 48 20.98 7.74 21.05
CA ASN A 48 22.03 6.75 20.73
C ASN A 48 21.49 5.40 20.22
N THR A 49 20.31 5.39 19.60
CA THR A 49 19.71 4.20 19.01
C THR A 49 19.50 4.41 17.51
N SER A 50 19.55 3.31 16.73
CA SER A 50 19.22 3.28 15.31
C SER A 50 18.09 2.26 15.07
N ILE A 51 17.51 2.28 13.88
CA ILE A 51 16.46 1.35 13.47
C ILE A 51 17.10 0.19 12.71
N GLY A 52 17.03 -1.02 13.26
CA GLY A 52 17.56 -2.22 12.63
C GLY A 52 16.54 -2.97 11.78
N THR A 53 15.27 -3.02 12.19
CA THR A 53 14.21 -3.68 11.41
C THR A 53 12.94 -2.84 11.39
N ILE A 54 12.27 -2.83 10.24
CA ILE A 54 10.93 -2.27 10.05
C ILE A 54 10.06 -3.33 9.40
N GLN A 55 8.90 -3.61 9.98
CA GLN A 55 7.83 -4.36 9.32
C GLN A 55 6.57 -3.51 9.31
N ALA A 56 5.96 -3.33 8.15
CA ALA A 56 4.73 -2.56 8.02
C ALA A 56 3.86 -3.10 6.87
N THR A 57 2.56 -2.82 6.91
CA THR A 57 1.65 -3.12 5.80
C THR A 57 1.04 -1.83 5.29
N VAL A 58 1.28 -1.51 4.01
CA VAL A 58 0.63 -0.40 3.32
C VAL A 58 -0.70 -0.89 2.79
N THR A 59 -1.78 -0.22 3.16
CA THR A 59 -3.14 -0.54 2.72
C THR A 59 -3.59 0.37 1.60
N ALA A 60 -4.38 -0.16 0.67
CA ALA A 60 -5.12 0.61 -0.33
C ALA A 60 -6.59 0.17 -0.32
N SER A 61 -7.52 1.05 0.07
CA SER A 61 -8.94 0.72 0.17
C SER A 61 -9.84 1.86 -0.33
N PRO A 62 -10.62 1.65 -1.41
CA PRO A 62 -10.69 0.42 -2.22
C PRO A 62 -9.42 0.21 -3.08
N ALA A 63 -9.08 -1.04 -3.36
CA ALA A 63 -7.96 -1.41 -4.25
C ALA A 63 -8.37 -1.58 -5.73
N SER A 64 -9.65 -1.41 -6.05
CA SER A 64 -10.17 -1.55 -7.42
C SER A 64 -9.52 -0.54 -8.36
N GLY A 65 -9.04 -1.02 -9.51
CA GLY A 65 -8.35 -0.17 -10.49
C GLY A 65 -6.90 0.14 -10.13
N LEU A 66 -6.35 -0.42 -9.05
CA LEU A 66 -4.93 -0.33 -8.71
C LEU A 66 -4.21 -1.62 -9.08
N SER A 67 -2.93 -1.51 -9.40
CA SER A 67 -2.01 -2.65 -9.53
C SER A 67 -0.62 -2.25 -9.07
N ILE A 68 0.14 -3.23 -8.56
CA ILE A 68 1.51 -3.03 -8.08
C ILE A 68 2.27 -4.36 -8.13
N GLY A 69 3.52 -4.32 -8.57
CA GLY A 69 4.46 -5.44 -8.52
C GLY A 69 5.64 -5.16 -7.59
N THR A 70 6.47 -6.19 -7.34
CA THR A 70 7.67 -6.02 -6.49
C THR A 70 8.67 -5.02 -7.04
N SER A 71 8.76 -4.87 -8.37
CA SER A 71 9.61 -3.87 -9.03
C SER A 71 9.12 -2.43 -8.84
N ASP A 72 7.86 -2.23 -8.45
CA ASP A 72 7.27 -0.92 -8.20
C ASP A 72 7.50 -0.44 -6.75
N VAL A 73 8.14 -1.28 -5.94
CA VAL A 73 8.50 -0.97 -4.56
C VAL A 73 10.02 -0.85 -4.46
N SER A 74 10.50 0.29 -3.96
CA SER A 74 11.92 0.55 -3.81
C SER A 74 12.25 1.07 -2.42
N ALA A 75 13.45 0.74 -1.94
CA ALA A 75 14.00 1.37 -0.75
C ALA A 75 14.43 2.80 -1.11
N THR A 76 14.02 3.76 -0.30
CA THR A 76 14.27 5.19 -0.54
C THR A 76 14.60 5.91 0.76
N GLY A 77 15.12 7.13 0.67
CA GLY A 77 15.55 7.89 1.85
C GLY A 77 16.59 7.14 2.68
N ASN A 78 16.33 6.98 3.97
CA ASN A 78 17.21 6.26 4.90
C ASN A 78 17.16 4.73 4.67
N GLY A 79 16.07 4.21 4.09
CA GLY A 79 15.96 2.79 3.77
C GLY A 79 16.83 2.36 2.58
N ALA A 80 17.37 3.31 1.81
CA ALA A 80 18.32 3.05 0.73
C ALA A 80 19.79 2.97 1.21
N ALA A 81 20.03 2.83 2.52
CA ALA A 81 21.37 2.66 3.07
C ALA A 81 22.05 1.41 2.46
N PRO A 82 23.38 1.42 2.23
CA PRO A 82 24.09 0.30 1.59
C PRO A 82 23.98 -1.04 2.31
N ASP A 83 23.75 -1.04 3.61
CA ASP A 83 23.57 -2.22 4.47
C ASP A 83 22.10 -2.53 4.78
N ALA A 84 21.17 -1.82 4.15
CA ALA A 84 19.74 -2.07 4.26
C ALA A 84 19.24 -2.96 3.12
N PHE A 85 18.33 -3.87 3.46
CA PHE A 85 17.65 -4.75 2.53
C PHE A 85 16.14 -4.60 2.71
N LEU A 86 15.44 -4.17 1.65
CA LEU A 86 13.99 -4.10 1.59
C LEU A 86 13.44 -5.32 0.83
N ALA A 87 12.53 -6.04 1.48
CA ALA A 87 11.78 -7.15 0.92
C ALA A 87 10.26 -6.82 0.92
N PRO A 88 9.69 -6.45 -0.23
CA PRO A 88 8.25 -6.24 -0.35
C PRO A 88 7.51 -7.56 -0.67
N ASN A 89 6.27 -7.68 -0.18
CA ASN A 89 5.30 -8.67 -0.63
C ASN A 89 4.07 -7.95 -1.19
N THR A 90 3.89 -8.04 -2.51
CA THR A 90 2.81 -7.39 -3.26
C THR A 90 1.71 -8.37 -3.71
N ALA A 91 1.63 -9.55 -3.09
CA ALA A 91 0.63 -10.57 -3.47
C ALA A 91 -0.82 -10.08 -3.33
N ALA A 92 -1.07 -9.15 -2.40
CA ALA A 92 -2.34 -8.47 -2.24
C ALA A 92 -2.17 -6.97 -2.49
N VAL A 93 -2.72 -6.47 -3.61
CA VAL A 93 -2.63 -5.04 -3.99
C VAL A 93 -3.17 -4.12 -2.89
N GLY A 94 -4.23 -4.52 -2.19
CA GLY A 94 -4.81 -3.74 -1.08
C GLY A 94 -4.03 -3.81 0.23
N ALA A 95 -2.97 -4.64 0.32
CA ALA A 95 -2.20 -4.89 1.54
C ALA A 95 -0.75 -5.31 1.19
N VAL A 96 0.09 -4.33 0.84
CA VAL A 96 1.51 -4.55 0.53
C VAL A 96 2.31 -4.61 1.82
N VAL A 97 2.92 -5.75 2.11
CA VAL A 97 3.78 -5.92 3.29
C VAL A 97 5.20 -5.52 2.95
N LEU A 98 5.82 -4.72 3.81
CA LEU A 98 7.19 -4.26 3.71
C LEU A 98 7.98 -4.85 4.88
N GLY A 99 9.09 -5.51 4.59
CA GLY A 99 10.12 -5.83 5.58
C GLY A 99 11.42 -5.15 5.19
N LEU A 100 11.99 -4.33 6.07
CA LEU A 100 13.30 -3.73 5.90
C LEU A 100 14.21 -4.18 7.05
N ILE A 101 15.43 -4.58 6.74
CA ILE A 101 16.46 -4.96 7.71
C ILE A 101 17.72 -4.17 7.38
N SER A 102 18.39 -3.60 8.38
CA SER A 102 19.70 -2.95 8.26
C SER A 102 20.63 -3.44 9.36
N ALA A 103 21.84 -3.83 8.97
CA ALA A 103 22.83 -4.40 9.89
C ALA A 103 23.45 -3.35 10.81
N ASN A 104 23.68 -2.14 10.31
CA ASN A 104 24.26 -1.03 11.09
C ASN A 104 23.18 -0.09 11.66
N GLY A 105 21.93 -0.32 11.27
CA GLY A 105 20.78 0.48 11.57
C GLY A 105 20.72 1.79 10.76
N ILE A 106 19.51 2.30 10.63
CA ILE A 106 19.21 3.54 9.89
C ILE A 106 18.59 4.59 10.83
N PRO A 107 18.74 5.89 10.52
CA PRO A 107 18.01 6.94 11.24
C PRO A 107 16.51 6.91 10.89
N ALA A 108 15.69 7.54 11.74
CA ALA A 108 14.27 7.73 11.47
C ALA A 108 14.05 8.59 10.21
N GLY A 109 13.10 8.20 9.36
CA GLY A 109 12.75 8.94 8.15
C GLY A 109 12.07 8.08 7.09
N GLU A 110 12.02 8.59 5.86
CA GLU A 110 11.55 7.84 4.68
C GLU A 110 12.39 6.57 4.52
N PHE A 111 11.74 5.44 4.25
CA PHE A 111 12.45 4.17 4.04
C PHE A 111 12.02 3.41 2.78
N ALA A 112 10.82 3.66 2.26
CA ALA A 112 10.37 3.03 1.02
C ALA A 112 9.41 3.91 0.24
N THR A 113 9.39 3.68 -1.07
CA THR A 113 8.43 4.26 -2.02
C THR A 113 7.72 3.13 -2.76
N LEU A 114 6.39 3.22 -2.84
CA LEU A 114 5.53 2.30 -3.58
C LEU A 114 4.92 3.07 -4.76
N THR A 115 4.94 2.48 -5.95
CA THR A 115 4.32 3.06 -7.15
C THR A 115 3.14 2.21 -7.58
N TYR A 116 1.92 2.64 -7.27
CA TYR A 116 0.73 1.97 -7.79
C TYR A 116 0.45 2.47 -9.21
N HIS A 117 0.12 1.55 -10.11
CA HIS A 117 -0.44 1.87 -11.42
C HIS A 117 -1.96 1.93 -11.33
N ILE A 118 -2.54 2.95 -11.96
CA ILE A 118 -3.97 3.25 -11.94
C ILE A 118 -4.56 2.90 -13.30
N ALA A 119 -5.57 2.05 -13.32
CA ALA A 119 -6.27 1.69 -14.54
C ALA A 119 -7.02 2.90 -15.12
N PRO A 120 -7.07 3.07 -16.46
CA PRO A 120 -7.75 4.19 -17.10
C PRO A 120 -9.18 4.40 -16.58
N GLY A 121 -9.56 5.66 -16.37
CA GLY A 121 -10.87 6.05 -15.85
C GLY A 121 -11.03 5.94 -14.33
N ASN A 122 -10.00 5.50 -13.59
CA ASN A 122 -10.00 5.53 -12.13
C ASN A 122 -9.30 6.79 -11.61
N VAL A 123 -9.84 7.38 -10.55
CA VAL A 123 -9.28 8.55 -9.87
C VAL A 123 -9.30 8.31 -8.35
N PRO A 124 -8.34 7.54 -7.80
CA PRO A 124 -8.25 7.32 -6.36
C PRO A 124 -7.91 8.62 -5.63
N ALA A 125 -8.43 8.78 -4.42
CA ALA A 125 -8.06 9.88 -3.52
C ALA A 125 -6.85 9.49 -2.66
N ALA A 126 -6.05 10.45 -2.18
CA ALA A 126 -4.86 10.15 -1.37
C ALA A 126 -5.17 9.36 -0.08
N ASN A 127 -6.35 9.57 0.51
CA ASN A 127 -6.79 8.93 1.75
C ASN A 127 -7.13 7.43 1.59
N VAL A 128 -7.15 6.89 0.37
CA VAL A 128 -7.30 5.43 0.18
C VAL A 128 -6.05 4.67 0.62
N PHE A 129 -4.90 5.35 0.68
CA PHE A 129 -3.63 4.78 1.12
C PHE A 129 -3.41 4.99 2.62
N GLY A 130 -2.95 3.94 3.30
CA GLY A 130 -2.72 3.98 4.74
C GLY A 130 -1.69 2.97 5.20
N ILE A 131 -1.46 2.94 6.52
CA ILE A 131 -0.66 1.92 7.19
C ILE A 131 -1.60 1.10 8.07
N ALA A 132 -1.60 -0.23 7.91
CA ALA A 132 -2.34 -1.11 8.81
C ALA A 132 -1.70 -1.07 10.21
N GLY A 133 -2.53 -1.30 11.25
CA GLY A 133 -2.01 -1.57 12.59
C GLY A 133 -1.13 -2.82 12.63
N GLY A 134 -0.32 -2.95 13.69
CA GLY A 134 0.57 -4.10 13.87
C GLY A 134 1.91 -4.00 13.14
N TYR A 135 2.38 -2.79 12.82
CA TYR A 135 3.76 -2.56 12.40
C TYR A 135 4.75 -2.86 13.54
N SER A 136 6.00 -3.12 13.18
CA SER A 136 7.11 -3.30 14.10
C SER A 136 8.29 -2.42 13.68
N VAL A 137 8.89 -1.73 14.65
CA VAL A 137 10.12 -0.97 14.47
C VAL A 137 11.05 -1.36 15.62
N THR A 138 12.20 -1.94 15.31
CA THR A 138 13.15 -2.45 16.30
C THR A 138 14.55 -1.91 16.07
N SER A 139 15.37 -1.92 17.12
CA SER A 139 16.81 -1.67 17.02
C SER A 139 17.53 -2.81 16.29
N PRO A 140 18.83 -2.65 15.92
CA PRO A 140 19.66 -3.73 15.38
C PRO A 140 19.76 -4.96 16.30
N GLU A 141 19.62 -4.77 17.61
CA GLU A 141 19.61 -5.84 18.61
C GLU A 141 18.24 -6.53 18.74
N GLY A 142 17.23 -6.09 17.98
CA GLY A 142 15.87 -6.64 17.98
C GLY A 142 14.96 -6.10 19.10
N ALA A 143 15.40 -5.07 19.83
CA ALA A 143 14.58 -4.45 20.87
C ALA A 143 13.49 -3.56 20.24
N PRO A 144 12.22 -3.66 20.66
CA PRO A 144 11.16 -2.76 20.17
C PRO A 144 11.45 -1.29 20.51
N LEU A 145 11.20 -0.40 19.55
CA LEU A 145 11.32 1.04 19.73
C LEU A 145 9.94 1.65 19.99
N SER A 146 9.46 1.54 21.24
CA SER A 146 8.07 1.86 21.63
C SER A 146 7.60 3.30 21.40
N GLY A 147 8.49 4.24 21.04
CA GLY A 147 8.17 5.62 20.66
C GLY A 147 8.06 5.83 19.15
N MET A 148 8.26 4.78 18.35
CA MET A 148 8.32 4.83 16.90
C MET A 148 7.08 4.19 16.28
N THR A 149 6.63 4.78 15.17
CA THR A 149 5.50 4.30 14.37
C THR A 149 5.87 4.30 12.89
N VAL A 150 4.99 3.74 12.05
CA VAL A 150 5.11 3.83 10.59
C VAL A 150 3.91 4.59 10.04
N ALA A 151 4.16 5.53 9.12
CA ALA A 151 3.13 6.38 8.54
C ALA A 151 3.37 6.65 7.05
N ILE A 152 2.28 6.98 6.34
CA ILE A 152 2.37 7.56 5.00
C ILE A 152 2.96 8.97 5.14
N GLN A 153 4.07 9.21 4.46
CA GLN A 153 4.68 10.53 4.40
C GLN A 153 3.98 11.41 3.36
N SER A 154 3.72 10.87 2.18
CA SER A 154 3.00 11.56 1.12
C SER A 154 2.41 10.58 0.11
N VAL A 155 1.41 11.07 -0.63
CA VAL A 155 0.85 10.44 -1.82
C VAL A 155 0.88 11.47 -2.95
N THR A 156 1.41 11.12 -4.11
CA THR A 156 1.49 12.00 -5.28
C THR A 156 0.95 11.28 -6.51
N PHE A 157 0.06 11.93 -7.25
CA PHE A 157 -0.52 11.39 -8.48
C PHE A 157 0.19 11.94 -9.70
N GLN A 158 0.43 11.08 -10.70
CA GLN A 158 1.11 11.41 -11.97
C GLN A 158 0.35 10.85 -13.16
#